data_AF-A0A7S4L8U3-F1
#
_entry.id   AF-A0A7S4L8U3-F1
#
_cell.length_a   1.000
_cell.length_b   1.000
_cell.length_c   1.000
_cell.angle_alpha   90.00
_cell.angle_beta   90.00
_cell.angle_gamma   90.00
#
_symmetry.space_group_name_H-M   'P 1'
#
loop_
_entity.id
_entity.type
_entity.pdbx_description
1 polymer ?
#
loop_
_entity_poly.entity_id
_entity_poly.type
_entity_poly.pdbx_seq_one_letter_code
_entity_poly.pdbx_strand_id
1 'polypeptide(L)'
;AVKAYLATDPPAPAGIEKSSGGASAKGKKPQKSSKPARELKNSDFAPLASVCVRAATRLGFEDLAKQIARDLKYKVTSEDKKESRDVPRTDSFVEFQLRCMGPRLPRPVGKPDERTTGFAPDDWQRDLLDIVDRRESALISAPTSSGKTFISFYAMEQVLREPAHGSNLPVIVYVSPTKALVNQVQAEIAARFVKNYQYPGQTICGVFTK
;
A
#
# COMPACT_ATOMS: atom_id res chain seq x y z
N ALA A 1 -1.36 9.86 19.68
CA ALA A 1 -2.02 8.66 20.21
C ALA A 1 -3.50 8.98 20.34
N VAL A 2 -4.37 8.33 19.57
CA VAL A 2 -5.82 8.49 19.68
C VAL A 2 -6.33 7.24 20.40
N LYS A 3 -6.97 7.43 21.56
CA LYS A 3 -7.64 6.36 22.34
C LYS A 3 -9.14 6.59 22.17
N ALA A 4 -9.82 5.65 21.55
CA ALA A 4 -11.28 5.54 21.59
C ALA A 4 -11.60 4.26 22.36
N TYR A 5 -12.50 4.35 23.35
CA TYR A 5 -12.95 3.22 24.15
C TYR A 5 -14.44 2.95 23.94
N LEU A 6 -14.79 1.75 23.51
CA LEU A 6 -16.11 1.17 23.64
C LEU A 6 -15.97 -0.35 23.93
N ALA A 7 -16.93 -1.05 24.56
CA ALA A 7 -16.83 -2.50 24.84
C ALA A 7 -18.06 -3.31 24.35
N THR A 8 -17.80 -4.58 23.96
CA THR A 8 -18.59 -5.85 24.10
C THR A 8 -18.92 -6.67 22.83
N ASP A 9 -19.08 -7.99 23.08
CA ASP A 9 -18.62 -9.17 22.33
C ASP A 9 -19.31 -9.56 20.99
N PRO A 10 -18.61 -10.32 20.10
CA PRO A 10 -19.10 -10.74 18.77
C PRO A 10 -19.75 -12.15 18.69
N PRO A 11 -20.66 -12.40 17.73
CA PRO A 11 -21.02 -13.77 17.30
C PRO A 11 -20.28 -14.26 16.03
N ALA A 12 -20.23 -15.58 15.88
CA ALA A 12 -19.37 -16.38 14.99
C ALA A 12 -19.79 -16.46 13.49
N PRO A 13 -18.86 -16.80 12.56
CA PRO A 13 -19.10 -16.77 11.10
C PRO A 13 -19.57 -18.10 10.49
N ALA A 14 -20.36 -18.02 9.41
CA ALA A 14 -20.84 -19.17 8.64
C ALA A 14 -20.22 -19.25 7.22
N GLY A 15 -19.65 -20.42 6.91
CA GLY A 15 -19.91 -21.19 5.68
C GLY A 15 -19.31 -20.72 4.34
N ILE A 16 -18.25 -21.39 3.89
CA ILE A 16 -17.70 -21.36 2.53
C ILE A 16 -18.39 -22.44 1.69
N GLU A 17 -18.99 -22.09 0.53
CA GLU A 17 -19.33 -23.05 -0.52
C GLU A 17 -18.34 -22.97 -1.69
N LYS A 18 -17.82 -24.14 -2.07
CA LYS A 18 -17.00 -24.38 -3.27
C LYS A 18 -17.93 -24.78 -4.41
N SER A 19 -17.72 -24.24 -5.61
CA SER A 19 -18.22 -24.84 -6.85
C SER A 19 -17.07 -25.09 -7.83
N SER A 20 -16.99 -26.36 -8.21
CA SER A 20 -16.10 -26.96 -9.21
C SER A 20 -16.72 -26.84 -10.60
N GLY A 21 -15.91 -26.55 -11.62
CA GLY A 21 -16.32 -26.66 -13.02
C GLY A 21 -15.10 -26.70 -13.94
N GLY A 22 -14.69 -27.90 -14.35
CA GLY A 22 -13.64 -28.11 -15.35
C GLY A 22 -14.20 -28.15 -16.77
N ALA A 23 -13.38 -27.75 -17.74
CA ALA A 23 -13.52 -28.19 -19.12
C ALA A 23 -12.16 -28.19 -19.83
N SER A 24 -11.84 -29.35 -20.40
CA SER A 24 -10.65 -29.70 -21.15
C SER A 24 -10.71 -29.16 -22.58
N ALA A 25 -9.59 -28.65 -23.11
CA ALA A 25 -9.45 -28.37 -24.53
C ALA A 25 -8.13 -28.94 -25.09
N LYS A 26 -8.30 -29.70 -26.18
CA LYS A 26 -7.38 -30.62 -26.83
C LYS A 26 -6.14 -29.95 -27.44
N GLY A 27 -5.04 -30.69 -27.37
CA GLY A 27 -3.75 -30.35 -27.98
C GLY A 27 -3.78 -30.28 -29.51
N LYS A 28 -2.92 -29.39 -30.04
CA LYS A 28 -2.42 -29.41 -31.41
C LYS A 28 -0.91 -29.68 -31.37
N LYS A 29 -0.48 -30.74 -32.06
CA LYS A 29 0.92 -31.10 -32.28
C LYS A 29 1.64 -29.99 -33.08
N PRO A 30 2.91 -29.68 -32.77
CA PRO A 30 3.65 -28.66 -33.50
C PRO A 30 4.09 -29.17 -34.88
N GLN A 31 3.82 -28.36 -35.91
CA GLN A 31 4.32 -28.57 -37.27
C GLN A 31 5.83 -28.31 -37.32
N LYS A 32 6.58 -29.31 -37.77
CA LYS A 32 7.99 -29.19 -38.15
C LYS A 32 8.09 -28.50 -39.51
N SER A 33 8.64 -27.30 -39.56
CA SER A 33 9.13 -26.68 -40.80
C SER A 33 10.53 -26.08 -40.61
N SER A 34 11.50 -26.80 -41.19
CA SER A 34 12.64 -26.31 -41.96
C SER A 34 13.76 -25.45 -41.32
N LYS A 35 14.97 -25.97 -41.58
CA LYS A 35 16.35 -25.42 -41.55
C LYS A 35 17.13 -25.62 -40.24
N PRO A 36 18.37 -26.15 -40.30
CA PRO A 36 19.21 -26.23 -39.11
C PRO A 36 19.49 -24.79 -38.67
N ALA A 37 19.10 -24.45 -37.44
CA ALA A 37 19.52 -23.19 -36.84
C ALA A 37 21.04 -23.18 -36.89
N ARG A 38 21.63 -22.18 -37.56
CA ARG A 38 23.07 -21.91 -37.49
C ARG A 38 23.44 -21.92 -36.00
N GLU A 39 24.34 -22.81 -35.59
CA GLU A 39 24.85 -22.79 -34.22
C GLU A 39 25.35 -21.38 -33.94
N LEU A 40 24.62 -20.65 -33.08
CA LEU A 40 25.00 -19.31 -32.69
C LEU A 40 26.34 -19.40 -32.00
N LYS A 41 27.35 -18.78 -32.59
CA LYS A 41 28.68 -18.74 -31.99
C LYS A 41 28.65 -17.66 -30.91
N ASN A 42 29.43 -17.81 -29.84
CA ASN A 42 29.51 -16.81 -28.78
C ASN A 42 29.88 -15.39 -29.29
N SER A 43 30.55 -15.31 -30.45
CA SER A 43 30.83 -14.04 -31.16
C SER A 43 29.58 -13.28 -31.57
N ASP A 44 28.49 -13.98 -31.87
CA ASP A 44 27.23 -13.39 -32.34
C ASP A 44 26.50 -12.65 -31.20
N PHE A 45 26.83 -12.99 -29.94
CA PHE A 45 26.29 -12.35 -28.74
C PHE A 45 27.17 -11.21 -28.22
N ALA A 46 28.30 -10.89 -28.85
CA ALA A 46 29.21 -9.85 -28.36
C ALA A 46 28.54 -8.46 -28.15
N PRO A 47 27.66 -7.98 -29.05
CA PRO A 47 26.93 -6.73 -28.81
C PRO A 47 25.98 -6.81 -27.61
N LEU A 48 25.27 -7.93 -27.46
CA LEU A 48 24.37 -8.17 -26.34
C LEU A 48 25.13 -8.27 -25.01
N ALA A 49 26.27 -8.96 -25.02
CA ALA A 49 27.16 -9.09 -23.86
C ALA A 49 27.67 -7.72 -23.39
N SER A 50 28.12 -6.86 -24.31
CA SER A 50 28.50 -5.48 -23.99
C SER A 50 27.36 -4.71 -23.31
N VAL A 51 26.14 -4.80 -23.87
CA VAL A 51 24.97 -4.13 -23.29
C VAL A 51 24.67 -4.64 -21.88
N CYS A 52 24.69 -5.95 -21.67
CA CYS A 52 24.45 -6.55 -20.36
C CYS A 52 25.54 -6.19 -19.33
N VAL A 53 26.81 -6.19 -19.73
CA VAL A 53 27.95 -5.81 -18.86
C VAL A 53 27.85 -4.34 -18.47
N ARG A 54 27.56 -3.45 -19.43
CA ARG A 54 27.36 -2.01 -19.15
C ARG A 54 26.16 -1.77 -18.25
N ALA A 55 25.03 -2.44 -18.51
CA ALA A 55 23.84 -2.32 -17.69
C ALA A 55 24.09 -2.77 -16.24
N ALA A 56 24.71 -3.95 -16.04
CA ALA A 56 25.07 -4.42 -14.71
C ALA A 56 26.02 -3.47 -13.98
N THR A 57 26.98 -2.87 -14.70
CA THR A 57 27.91 -1.88 -14.15
C THR A 57 27.21 -0.58 -13.73
N ARG A 58 26.30 -0.05 -14.57
CA ARG A 58 25.50 1.14 -14.23
C ARG A 58 24.61 0.93 -13.01
N LEU A 59 24.04 -0.27 -12.88
CA LEU A 59 23.19 -0.67 -11.76
C LEU A 59 23.98 -1.01 -10.48
N GLY A 60 25.32 -0.98 -10.52
CA GLY A 60 26.17 -1.22 -9.36
C GLY A 60 26.51 -2.69 -9.06
N PHE A 61 26.10 -3.62 -9.93
CA PHE A 61 26.35 -5.07 -9.81
C PHE A 61 27.66 -5.49 -10.51
N GLU A 62 28.80 -5.09 -9.95
CA GLU A 62 30.12 -5.32 -10.57
C GLU A 62 30.48 -6.81 -10.71
N ASP A 63 30.10 -7.64 -9.73
CA ASP A 63 30.43 -9.07 -9.77
C ASP A 63 29.53 -9.83 -10.77
N LEU A 64 28.28 -9.40 -10.93
CA LEU A 64 27.41 -9.88 -12.00
C LEU A 64 27.96 -9.49 -13.38
N ALA A 65 28.44 -8.26 -13.56
CA ALA A 65 29.06 -7.82 -14.81
C ALA A 65 30.29 -8.68 -15.18
N LYS A 66 31.15 -8.98 -14.20
CA LYS A 66 32.29 -9.91 -14.39
C LYS A 66 31.84 -11.34 -14.68
N GLN A 67 30.76 -11.81 -14.05
CA GLN A 67 30.22 -13.13 -14.31
C GLN A 67 29.66 -13.26 -15.73
N ILE A 68 28.85 -12.29 -16.17
CA ILE A 68 28.31 -12.24 -17.54
C ILE A 68 29.45 -12.23 -18.58
N ALA A 69 30.50 -11.43 -18.35
CA ALA A 69 31.65 -11.38 -19.23
C ALA A 69 32.38 -12.74 -19.32
N ARG A 70 32.51 -13.47 -18.20
CA ARG A 70 33.12 -14.81 -18.18
C ARG A 70 32.25 -15.84 -18.90
N ASP A 71 30.96 -15.90 -18.59
CA ASP A 71 30.03 -16.91 -19.11
C ASP A 71 29.85 -16.77 -20.63
N LEU A 72 29.81 -15.54 -21.13
CA LEU A 72 29.72 -15.24 -22.56
C LEU A 72 31.08 -15.21 -23.27
N LYS A 73 32.18 -15.44 -22.54
CA LYS A 73 33.57 -15.28 -23.03
C LYS A 73 33.79 -13.93 -23.72
N TYR A 74 33.15 -12.89 -23.21
CA TYR A 74 33.19 -11.54 -23.75
C TYR A 74 34.38 -10.77 -23.18
N LYS A 75 35.19 -10.19 -24.08
CA LYS A 75 36.32 -9.34 -23.69
C LYS A 75 35.82 -7.91 -23.48
N VAL A 76 35.72 -7.50 -22.21
CA VAL A 76 35.33 -6.14 -21.80
C VAL A 76 36.23 -5.10 -22.46
N THR A 77 35.63 -4.16 -23.17
CA THR A 77 36.31 -3.09 -23.93
C THR A 77 36.63 -1.89 -23.06
N SER A 78 37.41 -0.95 -23.59
CA SER A 78 37.65 0.35 -22.93
C SER A 78 36.38 1.19 -22.80
N GLU A 79 35.44 1.05 -23.74
CA GLU A 79 34.15 1.74 -23.70
C GLU A 79 33.28 1.25 -22.54
N ASP A 80 33.25 -0.07 -22.29
CA ASP A 80 32.50 -0.64 -21.16
C ASP A 80 33.05 -0.16 -19.80
N LYS A 81 34.34 0.17 -19.73
CA LYS A 81 35.01 0.69 -18.51
C LYS A 81 34.83 2.18 -18.29
N LYS A 82 34.43 2.93 -19.33
CA LYS A 82 34.18 4.38 -19.24
C LYS A 82 32.83 4.70 -18.59
N GLU A 83 31.99 3.69 -18.44
CA GLU A 83 30.64 3.82 -17.94
C GLU A 83 30.60 4.23 -16.45
N SER A 84 29.92 5.34 -16.14
CA SER A 84 29.73 5.80 -14.77
C SER A 84 28.60 5.03 -14.10
N ARG A 85 28.74 4.75 -12.80
CA ARG A 85 27.66 4.16 -12.01
C ARG A 85 26.61 5.23 -11.73
N ASP A 86 25.34 4.91 -12.00
CA ASP A 86 24.20 5.78 -11.64
C ASP A 86 23.80 5.59 -10.17
N VAL A 87 24.27 4.49 -9.57
CA VAL A 87 23.81 3.96 -8.29
C VAL A 87 25.03 3.55 -7.44
N PRO A 88 25.00 3.68 -6.11
CA PRO A 88 26.03 3.09 -5.25
C PRO A 88 26.24 1.60 -5.54
N ARG A 89 27.48 1.13 -5.37
CA ARG A 89 27.81 -0.29 -5.52
C ARG A 89 26.92 -1.11 -4.58
N THR A 90 26.37 -2.20 -5.10
CA THR A 90 25.50 -3.10 -4.36
C THR A 90 25.81 -4.52 -4.79
N ASP A 91 26.15 -5.36 -3.82
CA ASP A 91 26.45 -6.76 -4.08
C ASP A 91 25.18 -7.63 -3.91
N SER A 92 24.07 -7.03 -3.44
CA SER A 92 22.78 -7.70 -3.21
C SER A 92 21.66 -7.12 -4.07
N PHE A 93 20.87 -8.00 -4.69
CA PHE A 93 19.65 -7.61 -5.38
C PHE A 93 18.62 -6.99 -4.43
N VAL A 94 18.54 -7.50 -3.18
CA VAL A 94 17.62 -6.98 -2.16
C VAL A 94 17.99 -5.54 -1.78
N GLU A 95 19.28 -5.26 -1.59
CA GLU A 95 19.77 -3.92 -1.27
C GLU A 95 19.49 -2.93 -2.40
N PHE A 96 19.75 -3.33 -3.65
CA PHE A 96 19.40 -2.55 -4.85
C PHE A 96 17.89 -2.25 -4.90
N GLN A 97 17.06 -3.26 -4.66
CA GLN A 97 15.61 -3.13 -4.68
C GLN A 97 15.12 -2.12 -3.62
N LEU A 98 15.63 -2.21 -2.38
CA LEU A 98 15.23 -1.32 -1.29
C LEU A 98 15.73 0.12 -1.49
N ARG A 99 16.93 0.32 -2.05
CA ARG A 99 17.50 1.66 -2.25
C ARG A 99 16.97 2.38 -3.48
N CYS A 100 16.77 1.65 -4.58
CA CYS A 100 16.60 2.26 -5.91
C CYS A 100 15.23 1.98 -6.52
N MET A 101 14.51 0.97 -6.02
CA MET A 101 13.24 0.54 -6.60
C MET A 101 12.03 0.92 -5.74
N GLY A 102 12.16 1.85 -4.79
CA GLY A 102 11.06 2.30 -3.92
C GLY A 102 9.72 2.57 -4.64
N PRO A 103 9.70 3.37 -5.74
CA PRO A 103 8.47 3.61 -6.51
C PRO A 103 7.92 2.40 -7.27
N ARG A 104 8.75 1.37 -7.50
CA ARG A 104 8.41 0.14 -8.21
C ARG A 104 8.09 -1.02 -7.27
N LEU A 105 8.34 -0.86 -5.98
CA LEU A 105 7.99 -1.87 -4.99
C LEU A 105 6.47 -1.98 -4.94
N PRO A 106 5.92 -3.22 -5.01
CA PRO A 106 4.50 -3.42 -4.83
C PRO A 106 4.14 -2.90 -3.44
N ARG A 107 3.31 -1.86 -3.42
CA ARG A 107 2.72 -1.37 -2.19
C ARG A 107 1.58 -2.34 -1.88
N PRO A 108 1.55 -2.99 -0.70
CA PRO A 108 0.36 -3.73 -0.32
C PRO A 108 -0.81 -2.76 -0.39
N VAL A 109 -1.76 -3.07 -1.25
CA VAL A 109 -3.01 -2.33 -1.33
C VAL A 109 -4.00 -3.07 -0.43
N GLY A 110 -4.75 -2.29 0.33
CA GLY A 110 -5.84 -2.80 1.13
C GLY A 110 -6.89 -3.52 0.30
N LYS A 111 -7.89 -4.06 0.99
CA LYS A 111 -9.07 -4.67 0.34
C LYS A 111 -10.20 -3.64 0.36
N PRO A 112 -11.04 -3.57 -0.69
CA PRO A 112 -12.23 -2.73 -0.67
C PRO A 112 -13.11 -3.05 0.54
N ASP A 113 -13.68 -2.02 1.14
CA ASP A 113 -14.61 -2.12 2.27
C ASP A 113 -15.75 -1.11 2.06
N GLU A 114 -17.00 -1.55 2.24
CA GLU A 114 -18.21 -0.75 1.93
C GLU A 114 -18.31 0.53 2.76
N ARG A 115 -17.73 0.53 3.97
CA ARG A 115 -17.70 1.68 4.89
C ARG A 115 -16.78 2.79 4.39
N THR A 116 -15.85 2.48 3.50
CA THR A 116 -14.87 3.43 2.97
C THR A 116 -15.07 3.61 1.47
N THR A 117 -15.52 4.80 1.08
CA THR A 117 -15.63 5.15 -0.34
C THR A 117 -14.34 5.84 -0.81
N GLY A 118 -13.83 5.44 -1.98
CA GLY A 118 -12.70 6.12 -2.64
C GLY A 118 -11.28 5.61 -2.33
N PHE A 119 -11.11 4.63 -1.44
CA PHE A 119 -9.83 3.93 -1.26
C PHE A 119 -10.05 2.52 -0.68
N ALA A 120 -9.03 1.66 -0.79
CA ALA A 120 -9.04 0.33 -0.20
C ALA A 120 -8.26 0.35 1.14
N PRO A 121 -8.93 0.19 2.29
CA PRO A 121 -8.27 0.24 3.60
C PRO A 121 -7.36 -0.95 3.86
N ASP A 122 -6.25 -0.70 4.56
CA ASP A 122 -5.34 -1.73 5.06
C ASP A 122 -6.09 -2.68 6.02
N ASP A 123 -5.59 -3.91 6.19
CA ASP A 123 -6.24 -4.90 7.07
C ASP A 123 -6.45 -4.34 8.50
N TRP A 124 -5.46 -3.65 9.09
CA TRP A 124 -5.61 -3.05 10.42
C TRP A 124 -6.66 -1.93 10.48
N GLN A 125 -6.87 -1.21 9.37
CA GLN A 125 -7.90 -0.18 9.30
C GLN A 125 -9.28 -0.82 9.31
N ARG A 126 -9.45 -1.95 8.62
CA ARG A 126 -10.70 -2.72 8.63
C ARG A 126 -10.99 -3.32 10.01
N ASP A 127 -9.97 -3.86 10.67
CA ASP A 127 -10.09 -4.32 12.06
C ASP A 127 -10.56 -3.17 12.98
N LEU A 128 -10.02 -1.96 12.79
CA LEU A 128 -10.46 -0.77 13.51
C LEU A 128 -11.92 -0.43 13.21
N LEU A 129 -12.37 -0.49 11.95
CA LEU A 129 -13.76 -0.25 11.59
C LEU A 129 -14.68 -1.26 12.29
N ASP A 130 -14.32 -2.55 12.29
CA ASP A 130 -15.07 -3.60 12.97
C ASP A 130 -15.13 -3.38 14.48
N ILE A 131 -14.01 -2.97 15.10
CA ILE A 131 -13.95 -2.57 16.51
C ILE A 131 -14.92 -1.40 16.74
N VAL A 132 -14.89 -0.34 15.93
CA VAL A 132 -15.80 0.80 16.08
C VAL A 132 -17.27 0.38 15.98
N ASP A 133 -17.62 -0.48 15.02
CA ASP A 133 -18.99 -0.96 14.82
C ASP A 133 -19.50 -1.79 15.99
N ARG A 134 -18.63 -2.61 16.59
CA ARG A 134 -18.95 -3.34 17.84
C ARG A 134 -19.07 -2.44 19.06
N ARG A 135 -18.81 -1.14 18.90
CA ARG A 135 -18.56 -0.24 20.02
C ARG A 135 -17.46 -0.89 20.87
N GLU A 136 -16.30 -1.01 20.25
CA GLU A 136 -14.94 -1.35 20.65
C GLU A 136 -13.94 -0.29 21.15
N SER A 137 -12.96 -0.66 21.98
CA SER A 137 -11.86 0.18 22.40
C SER A 137 -10.64 -0.16 21.59
N ALA A 138 -10.02 0.84 20.95
CA ALA A 138 -8.86 0.64 20.11
C ALA A 138 -7.67 1.48 20.58
N LEU A 139 -6.49 0.86 20.59
CA LEU A 139 -5.20 1.54 20.59
C LEU A 139 -4.48 1.24 19.29
N ILE A 140 -4.28 2.27 18.47
CA ILE A 140 -3.63 2.13 17.17
C ILE A 140 -2.19 2.63 17.24
N SER A 141 -1.25 1.76 16.88
CA SER A 141 0.16 2.10 16.67
C SER A 141 0.51 1.92 15.19
N ALA A 142 0.62 3.02 14.44
CA ALA A 142 1.02 3.02 13.04
C ALA A 142 1.84 4.28 12.70
N PRO A 143 2.76 4.23 11.71
CA PRO A 143 3.55 5.40 11.28
C PRO A 143 2.73 6.59 10.83
N THR A 144 3.28 7.81 10.94
CA THR A 144 2.69 9.00 10.32
C THR A 144 2.57 8.77 8.81
N SER A 145 1.48 9.26 8.20
CA SER A 145 1.09 8.97 6.80
C SER A 145 0.35 7.63 6.55
N SER A 146 0.23 6.73 7.54
CA SER A 146 -0.62 5.52 7.39
C SER A 146 -2.13 5.78 7.40
N GLY A 147 -2.59 7.03 7.31
CA GLY A 147 -4.02 7.34 7.30
C GLY A 147 -4.76 7.25 8.65
N LYS A 148 -4.05 7.21 9.79
CA LYS A 148 -4.66 7.15 11.14
C LYS A 148 -5.74 8.23 11.38
N THR A 149 -5.45 9.48 11.05
CA THR A 149 -6.42 10.59 11.21
C THR A 149 -7.60 10.40 10.27
N PHE A 150 -7.33 10.01 9.02
CA PHE A 150 -8.36 9.82 8.01
C PHE A 150 -9.37 8.73 8.45
N ILE A 151 -8.89 7.55 8.85
CA ILE A 151 -9.78 6.46 9.25
C ILE A 151 -10.53 6.76 10.55
N SER A 152 -9.98 7.62 11.43
CA SER A 152 -10.67 8.02 12.68
C SER A 152 -11.96 8.81 12.43
N PHE A 153 -12.13 9.43 11.25
CA PHE A 153 -13.39 10.09 10.90
C PHE A 153 -14.58 9.14 10.84
N TYR A 154 -14.36 7.84 10.59
CA TYR A 154 -15.43 6.85 10.66
C TYR A 154 -16.01 6.77 12.08
N ALA A 155 -15.15 6.73 13.11
CA ALA A 155 -15.61 6.75 14.50
C ALA A 155 -16.35 8.05 14.83
N MET A 156 -15.92 9.19 14.29
CA MET A 156 -16.64 10.46 14.46
C MET A 156 -18.00 10.43 13.78
N GLU A 157 -18.07 9.88 12.58
CA GLU A 157 -19.28 9.76 11.78
C GLU A 157 -20.33 8.91 12.49
N GLN A 158 -19.95 7.76 13.06
CA GLN A 158 -20.89 6.89 13.78
C GLN A 158 -21.56 7.64 14.94
N VAL A 159 -20.78 8.35 15.76
CA VAL A 159 -21.32 9.15 16.88
C VAL A 159 -22.16 10.34 16.38
N LEU A 160 -21.76 10.97 15.28
CA LEU A 160 -22.50 12.10 14.72
C LEU A 160 -23.83 11.66 14.07
N ARG A 161 -23.90 10.47 13.47
CA ARG A 161 -25.11 9.91 12.86
C ARG A 161 -26.12 9.38 13.87
N GLU A 162 -25.69 9.09 15.10
CA GLU A 162 -26.61 8.68 16.14
C GLU A 162 -27.70 9.75 16.39
N PRO A 163 -28.99 9.35 16.30
CA PRO A 163 -30.11 10.26 16.53
C PRO A 163 -30.10 10.74 17.97
N ALA A 164 -30.36 12.04 18.15
CA ALA A 164 -30.56 12.61 19.47
C ALA A 164 -31.90 12.08 20.04
N HIS A 165 -31.83 11.25 21.08
CA HIS A 165 -32.99 10.74 21.79
C HIS A 165 -33.12 11.43 23.15
N GLY A 166 -34.08 12.34 23.28
CA GLY A 166 -34.36 13.05 24.53
C GLY A 166 -33.22 13.98 24.94
N SER A 167 -32.82 13.92 26.22
CA SER A 167 -31.76 14.76 26.80
C SER A 167 -30.33 14.24 26.56
N ASN A 168 -30.17 13.03 26.03
CA ASN A 168 -28.85 12.42 25.80
C ASN A 168 -28.42 12.60 24.35
N LEU A 169 -27.52 13.57 24.14
CA LEU A 169 -26.87 13.80 22.86
C LEU A 169 -25.56 12.99 22.80
N PRO A 170 -25.32 12.22 21.74
CA PRO A 170 -24.04 11.55 21.54
C PRO A 170 -22.95 12.60 21.29
N VAL A 171 -21.90 12.57 22.11
CA VAL A 171 -20.78 13.53 22.07
C VAL A 171 -19.49 12.78 21.78
N ILE A 172 -18.68 13.33 20.89
CA ILE A 172 -17.32 12.89 20.63
C ILE A 172 -16.31 13.96 21.04
N VAL A 173 -15.22 13.54 21.68
CA VAL A 173 -14.13 14.43 22.07
C VAL A 173 -12.88 14.05 21.28
N TYR A 174 -12.46 14.94 20.38
CA TYR A 174 -11.19 14.81 19.68
C TYR A 174 -10.10 15.60 20.42
N VAL A 175 -8.99 14.93 20.74
CA VAL A 175 -7.86 15.54 21.47
C VAL A 175 -6.63 15.53 20.59
N SER A 176 -5.99 16.68 20.46
CA SER A 176 -4.78 16.87 19.68
C SER A 176 -3.77 17.74 20.45
N PRO A 177 -2.45 17.51 20.30
CA PRO A 177 -1.44 18.24 21.05
C PRO A 177 -1.30 19.72 20.67
N THR A 178 -1.76 20.14 19.48
CA THR A 178 -1.61 21.52 19.01
C THR A 178 -2.92 22.13 18.54
N LYS A 179 -3.08 23.44 18.75
CA LYS A 179 -4.23 24.23 18.30
C LYS A 179 -4.39 24.23 16.77
N ALA A 180 -3.28 24.26 16.03
CA ALA A 180 -3.31 24.20 14.57
C ALA A 180 -3.98 22.90 14.07
N LEU A 181 -3.62 21.75 14.67
CA LEU A 181 -4.21 20.46 14.32
C LEU A 181 -5.68 20.36 14.74
N VAL A 182 -6.07 20.97 15.86
CA VAL A 182 -7.49 21.06 16.26
C VAL A 182 -8.28 21.84 15.23
N ASN A 183 -7.80 23.02 14.82
CA ASN A 183 -8.48 23.85 13.83
C ASN A 183 -8.59 23.15 12.47
N GLN A 184 -7.55 22.43 12.05
CA GLN A 184 -7.57 21.65 10.82
C GLN A 184 -8.68 20.59 10.85
N VAL A 185 -8.75 19.79 11.92
CA VAL A 185 -9.77 18.75 12.07
C VAL A 185 -11.17 19.37 12.20
N GLN A 186 -11.31 20.49 12.90
CA GLN A 186 -12.59 21.20 13.01
C GLN A 186 -13.11 21.63 11.63
N ALA A 187 -12.25 22.23 10.80
CA ALA A 187 -12.63 22.63 9.44
C ALA A 187 -13.02 21.42 8.59
N GLU A 188 -12.32 20.29 8.74
CA GLU A 188 -12.63 19.05 8.04
C GLU A 188 -13.96 18.44 8.48
N ILE A 189 -14.26 18.44 9.79
CA ILE A 189 -15.57 18.01 10.32
C ILE A 189 -16.69 18.89 9.79
N ALA A 190 -16.53 20.21 9.85
CA ALA A 190 -17.54 21.16 9.40
C ALA A 190 -17.79 21.07 7.88
N ALA A 191 -16.78 20.71 7.09
CA ALA A 191 -16.92 20.50 5.66
C ALA A 191 -17.56 19.14 5.30
N ARG A 192 -17.35 18.10 6.12
CA ARG A 192 -17.78 16.72 5.82
C ARG A 192 -19.13 16.34 6.39
N PHE A 193 -19.50 16.88 7.56
CA PHE A 193 -20.65 16.40 8.31
C PHE A 193 -21.67 17.51 8.52
N VAL A 194 -22.95 17.14 8.40
CA VAL A 194 -24.11 17.99 8.72
C VAL A 194 -24.98 17.22 9.70
N LYS A 195 -25.30 17.83 10.85
CA LYS A 195 -26.22 17.27 11.85
C LYS A 195 -27.39 18.22 12.05
N ASN A 196 -28.59 17.70 11.83
CA ASN A 196 -29.83 18.42 12.08
C ASN A 196 -30.26 18.19 13.52
N TYR A 197 -30.28 19.27 14.28
CA TYR A 197 -30.72 19.26 15.66
C TYR A 197 -32.22 19.57 15.75
N GLN A 198 -32.92 18.94 16.71
CA GLN A 198 -34.35 19.18 16.91
C GLN A 198 -34.64 20.60 17.42
N TYR A 199 -33.71 21.20 18.15
CA TYR A 199 -33.85 22.53 18.74
C TYR A 199 -32.83 23.51 18.16
N PRO A 200 -33.20 24.79 17.94
CA PRO A 200 -32.30 25.81 17.45
C PRO A 200 -31.20 26.16 18.48
N GLY A 201 -30.05 26.61 18.00
CA GLY A 201 -28.92 27.05 18.83
C GLY A 201 -27.88 25.97 19.17
N GLN A 202 -28.04 24.75 18.65
CA GLN A 202 -27.06 23.68 18.80
C GLN A 202 -26.04 23.71 17.65
N THR A 203 -24.76 23.52 17.98
CA THR A 203 -23.66 23.49 17.00
C THR A 203 -23.06 22.09 16.92
N ILE A 204 -22.54 21.75 15.74
CA ILE A 204 -21.93 20.44 15.48
C ILE A 204 -20.60 20.26 16.23
N CYS A 205 -19.83 21.35 16.38
CA CYS A 205 -18.53 21.31 17.04
C CYS A 205 -18.27 22.57 17.87
N GLY A 206 -17.46 22.40 18.91
CA GLY A 206 -16.87 23.47 19.70
C GLY A 206 -15.41 23.15 19.96
N VAL A 207 -14.56 24.18 20.03
CA VAL A 207 -13.13 24.03 20.29
C VAL A 207 -12.77 24.68 21.62
N PHE A 208 -12.13 23.90 22.47
CA PHE A 208 -11.56 24.38 23.72
C PHE A 208 -10.03 24.31 23.62
N THR A 209 -9.37 25.46 23.79
CA THR A 209 -7.91 25.57 23.87
C THR A 209 -7.57 26.41 25.10
N LYS A 210 -6.67 25.91 25.95
CA LYS A 210 -6.06 26.70 27.04
C LYS A 210 -5.07 27.71 26.50
#